data_AF-A0A929CL80-F1
#
_entry.id   AF-A0A929CL80-F1
#
_cell.length_a   1.000
_cell.length_b   1.000
_cell.length_c   1.000
_cell.angle_alpha   90.00
_cell.angle_beta   90.00
_cell.angle_gamma   90.00
#
_symmetry.space_group_name_H-M   'P 1'
#
loop_
_entity.id
_entity.type
_entity.pdbx_description
1 polymer ?
#
loop_
_entity_poly.entity_id
_entity_poly.type
_entity_poly.pdbx_seq_one_letter_code
_entity_poly.pdbx_strand_id
1 'polypeptide(L)' 'MQYQDDFEEVMKIIKKEIDKKKRKQKIKIEVNGKEIVLSEFPADIITGTLVGMLSSLKGIDQINEVAIHLKISR' A
#
# COMPACT_ATOMS: atom_id res chain seq x y z
N MET A 1 39.79 -7.55 -2.60
CA MET A 1 39.19 -6.26 -3.00
C MET A 1 37.99 -6.48 -3.92
N GLN A 2 38.09 -7.30 -4.97
CA GLN A 2 36.98 -7.63 -5.88
C GLN A 2 35.71 -8.21 -5.21
N TYR A 3 35.87 -9.05 -4.17
CA TYR A 3 34.72 -9.63 -3.44
C TYR A 3 33.89 -8.64 -2.60
N GLN A 4 34.45 -7.48 -2.21
CA GLN A 4 33.72 -6.50 -1.40
C GLN A 4 32.80 -5.62 -2.26
N ASP A 5 33.25 -5.28 -3.48
CA ASP A 5 32.43 -4.50 -4.42
C ASP A 5 31.19 -5.29 -4.88
N ASP A 6 31.36 -6.60 -5.14
CA ASP A 6 30.24 -7.48 -5.50
C ASP A 6 29.19 -7.60 -4.38
N PHE A 7 29.63 -7.61 -3.11
CA PHE A 7 28.73 -7.72 -1.96
C PHE A 7 27.88 -6.46 -1.77
N GLU A 8 28.48 -5.27 -1.92
CA GLU A 8 27.75 -4.00 -1.81
C GLU A 8 26.70 -3.84 -2.92
N GLU A 9 27.00 -4.29 -4.14
CA GLU A 9 26.04 -4.29 -5.24
C GLU A 9 24.83 -5.19 -4.97
N VAL A 10 25.07 -6.40 -4.45
CA VAL A 10 24.01 -7.32 -4.02
C VAL A 10 23.17 -6.71 -2.90
N MET A 11 23.80 -6.12 -1.89
CA MET A 11 23.10 -5.47 -0.78
C MET A 11 22.23 -4.29 -1.24
N LYS A 12 22.69 -3.54 -2.24
CA LYS A 12 21.92 -2.46 -2.86
C LYS A 12 20.67 -2.98 -3.57
N ILE A 13 20.77 -4.09 -4.30
CA ILE A 13 19.63 -4.73 -4.97
C ILE A 13 18.63 -5.24 -3.93
N ILE A 14 19.10 -5.95 -2.91
CA ILE A 14 18.24 -6.49 -1.85
C ILE A 14 17.50 -5.37 -1.11
N LYS A 15 18.20 -4.31 -0.69
CA LYS A 15 17.57 -3.14 -0.05
C LYS A 15 16.50 -2.50 -0.95
N LYS A 16 16.79 -2.31 -2.24
CA LYS A 16 15.85 -1.75 -3.21
C LYS A 16 14.57 -2.58 -3.33
N GLU A 17 14.69 -3.90 -3.37
CA GLU A 17 13.53 -4.80 -3.49
C GLU A 17 12.73 -4.90 -2.19
N ILE A 18 13.39 -4.88 -1.03
CA ILE A 18 12.73 -4.77 0.28
C ILE A 18 11.96 -3.44 0.41
N ASP A 19 12.58 -2.32 0.01
CA ASP A 19 11.95 -0.99 0.08
C ASP A 19 10.77 -0.86 -0.87
N LYS A 20 10.86 -1.42 -2.08
CA LYS A 20 9.69 -1.54 -2.98
C LYS A 20 8.53 -2.29 -2.32
N LYS A 21 8.82 -3.40 -1.63
CA LYS A 21 7.79 -4.16 -0.89
C LYS A 21 7.17 -3.34 0.25
N LYS A 22 7.97 -2.55 0.97
CA LYS A 22 7.48 -1.69 2.07
C LYS A 22 6.63 -0.51 1.59
N ARG A 23 6.80 -0.04 0.35
CA ARG A 23 5.98 1.03 -0.26
C ARG A 23 4.59 0.58 -0.68
N LYS A 24 4.22 -0.70 -0.52
CA LYS A 24 2.83 -1.13 -0.73
C LYS A 24 1.92 -0.35 0.22
N GLN A 25 0.88 0.25 -0.36
CA GLN A 25 -0.08 1.10 0.34
C GLN A 25 -0.69 0.29 1.49
N LYS A 26 -0.52 0.79 2.72
CA LYS A 26 -1.02 0.10 3.92
C LYS A 26 -2.51 0.39 4.05
N ILE A 27 -3.33 -0.50 3.53
CA ILE A 27 -4.77 -0.48 3.79
C ILE A 27 -5.05 -1.15 5.15
N LYS A 28 -5.78 -0.46 6.02
CA LYS A 28 -6.34 -1.02 7.24
C LYS A 28 -7.85 -1.15 7.05
N ILE A 29 -8.38 -2.36 7.22
CA ILE A 29 -9.83 -2.61 7.17
C ILE A 29 -10.29 -3.12 8.52
N GLU A 30 -11.35 -2.50 9.03
CA GLU A 30 -12.01 -2.91 10.25
C GLU A 30 -13.46 -3.29 9.93
N VAL A 31 -13.88 -4.46 10.41
CA VAL A 31 -15.25 -4.95 10.28
C VAL A 31 -15.77 -5.24 11.67
N ASN A 32 -16.83 -4.53 12.08
CA ASN A 32 -17.46 -4.68 13.39
C ASN A 32 -16.47 -4.57 14.57
N GLY A 33 -15.56 -3.58 14.55
CA GLY A 33 -14.58 -3.41 15.63
C GLY A 33 -13.32 -4.27 15.50
N LYS A 34 -13.26 -5.15 14.49
CA LYS A 34 -12.15 -6.10 14.32
C LYS A 34 -11.33 -5.80 13.08
N GLU A 35 -10.02 -5.62 13.26
CA GLU A 35 -9.08 -5.47 12.17
C GLU A 35 -8.95 -6.78 11.38
N ILE A 36 -9.04 -6.68 10.05
CA ILE A 36 -8.95 -7.80 9.12
C ILE A 36 -7.59 -7.77 8.43
N VAL A 37 -6.80 -8.82 8.64
CA VAL A 37 -5.53 -9.01 7.92
C VAL A 37 -5.85 -9.45 6.50
N LEU A 38 -5.44 -8.65 5.52
CA LEU A 38 -5.63 -8.95 4.10
C LEU A 38 -4.40 -9.66 3.53
N SER A 39 -4.63 -10.58 2.59
CA SER A 39 -3.57 -11.06 1.68
C SER A 39 -3.30 -10.01 0.59
N GLU A 40 -2.25 -10.23 -0.22
CA GLU A 40 -1.84 -9.26 -1.25
C GLU A 40 -2.96 -8.95 -2.26
N PHE A 41 -3.65 -9.98 -2.75
CA PHE A 41 -4.66 -9.81 -3.80
C PHE A 41 -5.87 -8.94 -3.37
N PRO A 42 -6.55 -9.18 -2.22
CA PRO A 42 -7.60 -8.29 -1.74
C PRO A 42 -7.09 -6.89 -1.42
N ALA A 43 -5.89 -6.75 -0.85
CA ALA A 43 -5.31 -5.45 -0.56
C ALA A 43 -5.11 -4.63 -1.84
N ASP A 44 -4.56 -5.24 -2.90
CA ASP A 44 -4.29 -4.57 -4.17
C ASP A 44 -5.60 -4.16 -4.88
N ILE A 45 -6.62 -5.03 -4.92
CA ILE A 45 -7.92 -4.72 -5.54
C ILE A 45 -8.62 -3.57 -4.85
N ILE A 46 -8.72 -3.61 -3.51
CA ILE A 46 -9.45 -2.60 -2.75
C ILE A 46 -8.74 -1.25 -2.89
N THR A 47 -7.42 -1.26 -2.73
CA THR A 47 -6.58 -0.07 -2.88
C THR A 47 -6.72 0.54 -4.27
N GLY A 48 -6.57 -0.25 -5.34
CA GLY A 48 -6.68 0.24 -6.72
C GLY A 48 -8.07 0.83 -7.00
N THR A 49 -9.12 0.18 -6.50
CA THR A 49 -10.50 0.67 -6.64
C THR A 49 -10.72 1.98 -5.90
N LEU A 50 -10.23 2.11 -4.66
CA LEU A 50 -10.34 3.33 -3.87
C LEU A 50 -9.58 4.48 -4.53
N VAL A 51 -8.33 4.26 -4.95
CA VAL A 51 -7.52 5.30 -5.63
C VAL A 51 -8.19 5.75 -6.93
N GLY A 52 -8.69 4.81 -7.74
CA GLY A 52 -9.42 5.12 -8.97
C GLY A 52 -10.72 5.87 -8.74
N MET A 53 -11.48 5.52 -7.69
CA MET A 53 -12.69 6.23 -7.32
C MET A 53 -12.37 7.67 -6.87
N LEU A 54 -11.37 7.83 -6.01
CA LEU A 54 -11.02 9.11 -5.41
C LEU A 54 -10.34 10.06 -6.40
N SER A 55 -9.64 9.55 -7.41
CA SER A 55 -9.02 10.38 -8.46
C SER A 55 -10.05 11.17 -9.29
N SER A 56 -11.32 10.75 -9.27
CA SER A 56 -12.42 11.46 -9.93
C SER A 56 -12.98 12.64 -9.11
N LEU A 57 -12.57 12.79 -7.85
CA LEU A 57 -13.07 13.84 -6.98
C LEU A 57 -12.51 15.21 -7.38
N LYS A 58 -13.41 16.16 -7.63
CA LYS A 58 -13.04 17.53 -7.94
C LYS A 58 -12.50 18.24 -6.69
N GLY A 59 -11.47 19.07 -6.88
CA GLY A 59 -10.91 19.91 -5.82
C GLY A 59 -9.90 19.19 -4.91
N ILE A 60 -9.42 18.01 -5.30
CA ILE A 60 -8.33 17.31 -4.62
C ILE A 60 -7.16 17.15 -5.60
N ASP A 61 -6.08 17.90 -5.37
CA ASP A 61 -4.90 17.89 -6.25
C ASP A 61 -3.99 16.68 -5.99
N GLN A 62 -3.84 16.28 -4.72
CA GLN A 62 -3.04 15.13 -4.32
C GLN A 62 -3.70 14.38 -3.15
N ILE A 63 -3.72 13.05 -3.25
CA ILE A 63 -4.28 12.17 -2.22
C ILE A 63 -3.13 11.56 -1.43
N ASN A 64 -2.92 12.03 -0.21
CA ASN A 64 -1.90 11.51 0.70
C ASN A 64 -2.47 10.52 1.72
N GLU A 65 -3.69 10.78 2.20
CA GLU A 65 -4.41 9.98 3.19
C GLU A 65 -5.91 10.07 2.94
N VAL A 66 -6.63 8.98 3.24
CA VAL A 66 -8.08 8.88 3.02
C VAL A 66 -8.70 8.17 4.22
N ALA A 67 -9.73 8.77 4.80
CA ALA A 67 -10.62 8.13 5.77
C ALA A 67 -12.00 7.92 5.13
N ILE A 68 -12.49 6.68 5.13
CA ILE A 68 -13.80 6.31 4.60
C ILE A 68 -14.65 5.74 5.74
N HIS A 69 -15.76 6.40 6.04
CA HIS A 69 -16.72 5.94 7.05
C HIS A 69 -17.99 5.47 6.34
N LEU A 70 -18.28 4.18 6.45
CA LEU A 70 -19.47 3.58 5.86
C LEU A 70 -20.36 3.01 6.96
N LYS A 71 -21.64 3.40 6.98
CA LYS A 71 -22.66 2.81 7.86
C LYS A 71 -23.66 2.04 7.01
N ILE A 72 -23.74 0.72 7.22
CA ILE A 72 -24.69 -0.14 6.53
C ILE A 72 -25.94 -0.26 7.39
N SER A 73 -27.07 0.30 6.93
CA SER A 73 -28.40 0.05 7.48
C SER A 73 -29.07 -1.06 6.67
N ARG A 74 -29.39 -2.18 7.31
CA ARG A 74 -30.24 -3.24 6.75
C ARG A 74 -31.67 -3.08 7.24
#